data_AF-A0A0T1SRG2-F1
#
_entry.id   AF-A0A0T1SRG2-F1
#
_cell.length_a   1.000
_cell.length_b   1.000
_cell.length_c   1.000
_cell.angle_alpha   90.00
_cell.angle_beta   90.00
_cell.angle_gamma   90.00
#
_symmetry.space_group_name_H-M   'P 1'
#
loop_
_entity.id
_entity.type
_entity.pdbx_description
1 polymer ?
#
loop_
_entity_poly.entity_id
_entity_poly.type
_entity_poly.pdbx_seq_one_letter_code
_entity_poly.pdbx_strand_id
1 'polypeptide(L)'
;MAARLLGGPPSPRQQFARELISVKKTSRPALYGLAALTLVAGALFGGRGLEGDEREEGPSSRRQQALASQLERFRGDNGLFVDSFAAVNRPGLYQSAYALSALHTLGYPAEVTLPDSEIRQQLLPWLDQDPLWGHYYFALLEQATGKTLHTEEDVDSLHATLTDAGYFRDPSPNSPPDSDSTEPLRLSQTVAALEALKQFDSPASEAEAEKIRSWLRKVRPSDRPPQMVVEYHLARAFELIGSPIPRSSKARTSSWSPPERPASAESRSAQLTDTAAYVLLAGMTGVDISPRRAELKNILRTRDGELADPQLAWMVARALNLLPDQEAAAPLTAELRRHLLKNGLASRAQSHLGTLGASYLAQRLRLAEGLPTADSLLRAGLESPRIQEFRRGAVLDRAVWLTTYRLAGGHVSKEEERAVRASLRDGFPHVATAENIQELSHYVDTMQILEEPVPGFTVTRWTGEGRASRNLLNLLVFNLSRTGHLGLLDAPPSPTKLIAEAEAQLSTATVTEASLTADAASSLGWVTDGLTSRRLRKKIEDRTGCDEGSLMVRDTTDSDECSISATLAAARFSQLLEVPGAGAEQPSLPESEDRS
;
A
#
# COMPACT_ATOMS: atom_id res chain seq x y z
N MET A 1 -58.10 -4.57 2.10
CA MET A 1 -57.93 -5.26 0.80
C MET A 1 -56.96 -6.41 1.02
N ALA A 2 -57.43 -7.63 0.76
CA ALA A 2 -56.86 -8.97 1.02
C ALA A 2 -55.43 -9.21 0.50
N ALA A 3 -54.68 -10.27 0.80
CA ALA A 3 -54.58 -11.29 1.86
C ALA A 3 -53.32 -12.16 1.54
N ARG A 4 -52.58 -12.55 2.59
CA ARG A 4 -51.80 -13.78 2.84
C ARG A 4 -51.30 -14.73 1.69
N LEU A 5 -49.97 -14.99 1.76
CA LEU A 5 -49.26 -16.28 1.97
C LEU A 5 -49.23 -17.44 0.91
N LEU A 6 -47.96 -17.82 0.61
CA LEU A 6 -47.36 -19.19 0.50
C LEU A 6 -47.61 -20.08 -0.74
N GLY A 7 -46.49 -20.56 -1.33
CA GLY A 7 -46.43 -21.80 -2.12
C GLY A 7 -45.32 -21.84 -3.18
N GLY A 8 -44.21 -22.52 -2.88
CA GLY A 8 -43.06 -22.76 -3.79
C GLY A 8 -43.24 -23.92 -4.81
N PRO A 9 -42.14 -24.41 -5.44
CA PRO A 9 -41.98 -24.58 -6.90
C PRO A 9 -42.10 -26.05 -7.42
N PRO A 10 -41.96 -26.27 -8.75
CA PRO A 10 -40.73 -26.92 -9.23
C PRO A 10 -40.17 -26.41 -10.59
N SER A 11 -38.87 -26.68 -10.81
CA SER A 11 -38.16 -26.74 -12.11
C SER A 11 -38.51 -28.09 -12.80
N PRO A 12 -37.79 -28.67 -13.80
CA PRO A 12 -36.60 -28.31 -14.61
C PRO A 12 -36.78 -28.68 -16.11
N ARG A 13 -35.72 -28.56 -16.94
CA ARG A 13 -35.43 -29.41 -18.13
C ARG A 13 -36.65 -30.00 -18.88
N GLN A 14 -37.25 -29.30 -19.85
CA GLN A 14 -38.08 -29.98 -20.87
C GLN A 14 -38.49 -29.15 -22.10
N GLN A 15 -37.62 -28.27 -22.59
CA GLN A 15 -37.68 -27.84 -23.99
C GLN A 15 -36.49 -28.42 -24.75
N PHE A 16 -36.69 -29.69 -25.07
CA PHE A 16 -36.42 -30.31 -26.37
C PHE A 16 -35.04 -30.11 -27.00
N ALA A 17 -34.26 -31.18 -26.83
CA ALA A 17 -33.26 -31.61 -27.78
C ALA A 17 -33.89 -32.02 -29.13
N ARG A 18 -33.01 -32.00 -30.15
CA ARG A 18 -32.99 -32.76 -31.43
C ARG A 18 -33.64 -32.11 -32.64
N GLU A 19 -32.81 -31.76 -33.62
CA GLU A 19 -32.48 -32.71 -34.69
C GLU A 19 -31.02 -32.61 -35.15
N LEU A 20 -30.48 -33.78 -35.49
CA LEU A 20 -29.14 -34.11 -35.97
C LEU A 20 -29.20 -34.25 -37.50
N ILE A 21 -28.08 -34.03 -38.21
CA ILE A 21 -27.37 -35.09 -38.98
C ILE A 21 -26.01 -34.59 -39.50
N SER A 22 -25.03 -35.45 -39.24
CA SER A 22 -23.61 -35.54 -39.61
C SER A 22 -23.28 -35.42 -41.11
N VAL A 23 -22.10 -34.86 -41.44
CA VAL A 23 -21.09 -35.52 -42.32
C VAL A 23 -19.66 -35.13 -41.90
N LYS A 24 -18.82 -36.16 -41.68
CA LYS A 24 -17.36 -36.12 -41.47
C LYS A 24 -16.61 -35.51 -42.67
N LYS A 25 -15.56 -34.72 -42.42
CA LYS A 25 -14.28 -34.85 -43.13
C LYS A 25 -13.12 -34.25 -42.31
N THR A 26 -12.12 -35.09 -42.13
CA THR A 26 -10.80 -34.86 -41.54
C THR A 26 -9.97 -33.86 -42.34
N SER A 27 -9.30 -32.93 -41.66
CA SER A 27 -8.01 -32.37 -42.09
C SER A 27 -7.22 -31.83 -40.90
N ARG A 28 -6.08 -32.49 -40.60
CA ARG A 28 -4.96 -31.91 -39.85
C ARG A 28 -4.46 -30.67 -40.61
N PRO A 29 -4.07 -29.59 -39.91
CA PRO A 29 -2.71 -29.51 -39.39
C PRO A 29 -2.66 -29.10 -37.91
N ALA A 30 -2.92 -30.06 -37.03
CA ALA A 30 -2.37 -30.04 -35.68
C ALA A 30 -0.89 -30.46 -35.78
N LEU A 31 0.02 -29.51 -36.00
CA LEU A 31 1.47 -29.64 -35.77
C LEU A 31 2.25 -28.33 -36.01
N TYR A 32 1.65 -27.28 -36.60
CA TYR A 32 2.28 -25.95 -36.71
C TYR A 32 1.77 -24.92 -35.68
N GLY A 33 0.68 -25.20 -34.96
CA GLY A 33 0.12 -24.31 -33.93
C GLY A 33 0.79 -24.37 -32.55
N LEU A 34 1.58 -25.42 -32.28
CA LEU A 34 2.28 -25.57 -30.99
C LEU A 34 3.66 -24.90 -30.98
N ALA A 35 4.28 -24.68 -32.15
CA ALA A 35 5.53 -23.93 -32.28
C ALA A 35 5.30 -22.41 -32.31
N ALA A 36 4.13 -21.95 -32.79
CA ALA A 36 3.78 -20.52 -32.80
C ALA A 36 3.37 -20.01 -31.40
N LEU A 37 2.77 -20.86 -30.56
CA LEU A 37 2.38 -20.52 -29.18
C LEU A 37 3.59 -20.42 -28.23
N THR A 38 4.66 -21.16 -28.50
CA THR A 38 5.94 -21.05 -27.77
C THR A 38 6.76 -19.82 -28.20
N LEU A 39 6.66 -19.40 -29.48
CA LEU A 39 7.34 -18.20 -29.98
C LEU A 39 6.66 -16.88 -29.56
N VAL A 40 5.34 -16.86 -29.35
CA VAL A 40 4.63 -15.66 -28.85
C VAL A 40 4.80 -15.47 -27.35
N ALA A 41 4.91 -16.55 -26.57
CA ALA A 41 5.26 -16.47 -25.15
C ALA A 41 6.69 -15.91 -24.94
N GLY A 42 7.64 -16.27 -25.81
CA GLY A 42 9.02 -15.74 -25.79
C GLY A 42 9.18 -14.31 -26.33
N ALA A 43 8.15 -13.74 -26.97
CA ALA A 43 8.15 -12.36 -27.43
C ALA A 43 7.41 -11.40 -26.48
N LEU A 44 6.49 -11.91 -25.67
CA LEU A 44 5.78 -11.13 -24.64
C LEU A 44 6.53 -11.08 -23.30
N PHE A 45 7.50 -11.98 -23.12
CA PHE A 45 8.47 -11.98 -22.05
C PHE A 45 9.82 -12.36 -22.67
N GLY A 46 10.80 -11.44 -22.70
CA GLY A 46 12.18 -11.74 -23.07
C GLY A 46 12.91 -12.65 -22.06
N GLY A 47 12.20 -13.61 -21.47
CA GLY A 47 12.75 -14.62 -20.58
C GLY A 47 13.27 -15.81 -21.39
N ARG A 48 14.57 -16.07 -21.26
CA ARG A 48 15.08 -17.44 -21.42
C ARG A 48 14.23 -18.36 -20.52
N GLY A 49 13.87 -19.51 -21.08
CA GLY A 49 12.74 -20.33 -20.63
C GLY A 49 12.73 -20.75 -19.17
N LEU A 50 11.50 -20.96 -18.68
CA LEU A 50 11.16 -21.74 -17.48
C LEU A 50 11.41 -23.24 -17.72
N GLU A 51 12.63 -23.62 -18.10
CA GLU A 51 13.09 -25.01 -17.98
C GLU A 51 13.99 -25.08 -16.75
N GLY A 52 13.61 -25.94 -15.82
CA GLY A 52 14.34 -26.17 -14.59
C GLY A 52 15.73 -26.70 -14.88
N ASP A 53 16.72 -25.82 -14.80
CA ASP A 53 18.09 -26.18 -14.49
C ASP A 53 18.45 -25.43 -13.20
N GLU A 54 18.76 -26.19 -12.14
CA GLU A 54 19.20 -25.69 -10.83
C GLU A 54 20.61 -25.09 -10.94
N ARG A 55 20.78 -24.06 -11.78
CA ARG A 55 21.98 -23.24 -11.80
C ARG A 55 21.63 -21.86 -11.27
N GLU A 56 22.11 -21.57 -10.07
CA GLU A 56 22.23 -20.22 -9.52
C GLU A 56 23.13 -19.36 -10.43
N GLU A 57 22.62 -18.93 -11.59
CA GLU A 57 23.30 -17.93 -12.40
C GLU A 57 23.03 -16.55 -11.78
N GLY A 58 24.03 -16.03 -11.06
CA GLY A 58 24.01 -14.67 -10.53
C GLY A 58 23.89 -13.61 -11.63
N PRO A 59 23.58 -12.35 -11.27
CA PRO A 59 23.42 -11.26 -12.24
C PRO A 59 24.64 -11.12 -13.16
N SER A 60 24.40 -11.34 -14.45
CA SER A 60 25.45 -11.55 -15.47
C SER A 60 26.14 -10.27 -15.94
N SER A 61 25.52 -9.11 -15.74
CA SER A 61 26.06 -7.80 -16.13
C SER A 61 26.22 -6.84 -14.95
N ARG A 62 27.13 -5.86 -15.06
CA ARG A 62 27.30 -4.79 -14.05
C ARG A 62 26.01 -4.00 -13.80
N ARG A 63 25.19 -3.80 -14.84
CA ARG A 63 23.88 -3.14 -14.74
C ARG A 63 22.91 -3.99 -13.91
N GLN A 64 22.81 -5.30 -14.19
CA GLN A 64 21.96 -6.21 -13.43
C GLN A 64 22.41 -6.31 -11.95
N GLN A 65 23.72 -6.34 -11.70
CA GLN A 65 24.27 -6.32 -10.33
C GLN A 65 23.91 -5.03 -9.58
N ALA A 66 24.04 -3.88 -10.25
CA ALA A 66 23.65 -2.59 -9.67
C ALA A 66 22.15 -2.52 -9.40
N LEU A 67 21.31 -2.95 -10.34
CA LEU A 67 19.85 -2.94 -10.17
C LEU A 67 19.42 -3.90 -9.05
N ALA A 68 19.96 -5.11 -8.99
CA ALA A 68 19.68 -6.05 -7.90
C ALA A 68 20.05 -5.44 -6.54
N SER A 69 21.24 -4.84 -6.43
CA SER A 69 21.70 -4.18 -5.20
C SER A 69 20.83 -2.98 -4.81
N GLN A 70 20.32 -2.23 -5.79
CA GLN A 70 19.42 -1.11 -5.55
C GLN A 70 18.02 -1.56 -5.15
N LEU A 71 17.50 -2.63 -5.76
CA LEU A 71 16.22 -3.24 -5.41
C LEU A 71 16.23 -3.73 -3.96
N GLU A 72 17.35 -4.25 -3.45
CA GLU A 72 17.47 -4.66 -2.03
C GLU A 72 17.28 -3.50 -1.06
N ARG A 73 17.49 -2.25 -1.48
CA ARG A 73 17.15 -1.08 -0.65
C ARG A 73 15.65 -0.96 -0.45
N PHE A 74 14.84 -1.60 -1.31
CA PHE A 74 13.40 -1.64 -1.19
C PHE A 74 12.87 -2.70 -0.21
N ARG A 75 13.77 -3.48 0.38
CA ARG A 75 13.40 -4.53 1.33
C ARG A 75 13.07 -3.93 2.69
N GLY A 76 11.93 -4.34 3.19
CA GLY A 76 11.48 -4.11 4.53
C GLY A 76 12.00 -5.11 5.57
N ASP A 77 11.89 -4.75 6.83
CA ASP A 77 12.30 -5.50 8.03
C ASP A 77 11.58 -6.87 8.15
N ASN A 78 10.38 -6.99 7.56
CA ASN A 78 9.65 -8.26 7.50
C ASN A 78 10.08 -9.15 6.32
N GLY A 79 11.14 -8.79 5.60
CA GLY A 79 11.64 -9.53 4.44
C GLY A 79 10.89 -9.26 3.12
N LEU A 80 9.74 -8.59 3.17
CA LEU A 80 8.95 -8.17 2.00
C LEU A 80 9.48 -6.86 1.42
N PHE A 81 9.04 -6.47 0.21
CA PHE A 81 9.40 -5.17 -0.40
C PHE A 81 8.33 -4.10 -0.20
N VAL A 82 8.70 -2.82 -0.18
CA VAL A 82 7.77 -1.69 -0.39
C VAL A 82 7.95 -1.07 -1.77
N ASP A 83 6.95 -0.33 -2.26
CA ASP A 83 6.96 0.16 -3.65
C ASP A 83 7.84 1.40 -3.85
N SER A 84 7.85 2.39 -2.94
CA SER A 84 8.73 3.57 -3.03
C SER A 84 9.55 3.78 -1.74
N PHE A 85 10.76 4.32 -1.91
CA PHE A 85 11.67 4.69 -0.82
C PHE A 85 12.14 6.15 -1.03
N ALA A 86 11.37 7.15 -0.61
CA ALA A 86 11.97 8.45 -0.27
C ALA A 86 11.69 8.93 1.16
N ALA A 87 10.92 8.16 1.92
CA ALA A 87 10.59 8.47 3.31
C ALA A 87 11.58 7.88 4.33
N VAL A 88 12.44 6.93 3.95
CA VAL A 88 13.26 6.18 4.93
C VAL A 88 14.40 6.99 5.55
N ASN A 89 14.89 8.02 4.85
CA ASN A 89 15.94 8.91 5.37
C ASN A 89 15.43 10.33 5.68
N ARG A 90 14.14 10.59 5.53
CA ARG A 90 13.54 11.89 5.84
C ARG A 90 12.70 11.77 7.10
N PRO A 91 12.74 12.76 7.99
CA PRO A 91 11.88 12.73 9.16
C PRO A 91 10.42 12.90 8.74
N GLY A 92 9.54 12.09 9.34
CA GLY A 92 8.10 12.28 9.24
C GLY A 92 7.58 12.91 10.52
N LEU A 93 6.70 13.91 10.41
CA LEU A 93 6.17 14.59 11.59
C LEU A 93 5.36 13.61 12.46
N TYR A 94 4.38 12.94 11.86
CA TYR A 94 3.56 11.91 12.52
C TYR A 94 4.42 10.83 13.19
N GLN A 95 5.38 10.27 12.44
CA GLN A 95 6.24 9.19 12.91
C GLN A 95 7.14 9.66 14.05
N SER A 96 7.76 10.84 13.91
CA SER A 96 8.66 11.40 14.93
C SER A 96 7.91 11.73 16.21
N ALA A 97 6.76 12.40 16.10
CA ALA A 97 5.92 12.75 17.24
C ALA A 97 5.56 11.52 18.08
N TYR A 98 5.02 10.48 17.45
CA TYR A 98 4.59 9.28 18.18
C TYR A 98 5.75 8.41 18.64
N ALA A 99 6.74 8.14 17.80
CA ALA A 99 7.85 7.26 18.15
C ALA A 99 8.69 7.85 19.29
N LEU A 100 9.00 9.15 19.23
CA LEU A 100 9.77 9.84 20.27
C LEU A 100 8.96 9.99 21.55
N SER A 101 7.66 10.29 21.47
CA SER A 101 6.79 10.32 22.65
C SER A 101 6.67 8.95 23.32
N ALA A 102 6.59 7.88 22.53
CA ALA A 102 6.53 6.51 23.04
C ALA A 102 7.84 6.13 23.75
N LEU A 103 8.98 6.41 23.12
CA LEU A 103 10.30 6.20 23.69
C LEU A 103 10.52 7.00 24.98
N HIS A 104 10.16 8.29 24.98
CA HIS A 104 10.19 9.14 26.16
C HIS A 104 9.32 8.57 27.29
N THR A 105 8.08 8.17 26.98
CA THR A 105 7.14 7.56 27.93
C THR A 105 7.66 6.27 28.56
N LEU A 106 8.45 5.49 27.82
CA LEU A 106 9.06 4.24 28.30
C LEU A 106 10.40 4.47 29.03
N GLY A 107 10.84 5.71 29.22
CA GLY A 107 12.09 6.05 29.90
C GLY A 107 13.34 5.99 29.01
N TYR A 108 13.17 6.04 27.70
CA TYR A 108 14.25 5.96 26.71
C TYR A 108 14.25 7.18 25.77
N PRO A 109 14.39 8.43 26.27
CA PRO A 109 14.36 9.62 25.42
C PRO A 109 15.44 9.52 24.33
N ALA A 110 15.08 9.89 23.09
CA ALA A 110 16.03 9.95 21.99
C ALA A 110 16.66 11.34 21.88
N GLU A 111 17.93 11.39 21.51
CA GLU A 111 18.64 12.64 21.28
C GLU A 111 18.41 13.11 19.85
N VAL A 112 17.68 14.24 19.70
CA VAL A 112 17.51 14.91 18.40
C VAL A 112 18.60 15.95 18.23
N THR A 113 19.48 15.74 17.26
CA THR A 113 20.70 16.55 17.07
C THR A 113 20.49 17.80 16.22
N LEU A 114 19.36 17.89 15.49
CA LEU A 114 19.06 19.05 14.67
C LEU A 114 18.70 20.29 15.51
N PRO A 115 19.05 21.51 15.05
CA PRO A 115 18.52 22.76 15.57
C PRO A 115 17.01 22.87 15.34
N ASP A 116 16.31 23.56 16.24
CA ASP A 116 14.86 23.72 16.27
C ASP A 116 14.32 24.33 14.96
N SER A 117 15.03 25.32 14.41
CA SER A 117 14.70 25.95 13.12
C SER A 117 14.75 24.97 11.94
N GLU A 118 15.69 24.03 11.95
CA GLU A 118 15.86 23.06 10.89
C GLU A 118 14.79 21.96 10.98
N ILE A 119 14.49 21.52 12.20
CA ILE A 119 13.35 20.61 12.47
C ILE A 119 12.06 21.25 11.97
N ARG A 120 11.80 22.51 12.36
CA ARG A 120 10.60 23.24 11.91
C ARG A 120 10.56 23.32 10.39
N GLN A 121 11.64 23.74 9.73
CA GLN A 121 11.67 23.87 8.26
C GLN A 121 11.35 22.54 7.55
N GLN A 122 11.89 21.41 8.05
CA GLN A 122 11.64 20.10 7.45
C GLN A 122 10.21 19.60 7.67
N LEU A 123 9.56 20.01 8.77
CA LEU A 123 8.23 19.53 9.15
C LEU A 123 7.10 20.52 8.85
N LEU A 124 7.42 21.77 8.48
CA LEU A 124 6.46 22.84 8.17
C LEU A 124 5.42 22.44 7.10
N PRO A 125 5.77 21.74 6.00
CA PRO A 125 4.79 21.35 4.99
C PRO A 125 3.64 20.46 5.51
N TRP A 126 3.80 19.84 6.68
CA TRP A 126 2.73 19.08 7.33
C TRP A 126 1.69 19.97 8.00
N LEU A 127 2.09 21.14 8.53
CA LEU A 127 1.15 22.12 9.07
C LEU A 127 0.24 22.67 7.96
N ASP A 128 0.77 22.84 6.74
CA ASP A 128 -0.02 23.30 5.60
C ASP A 128 -1.03 22.23 5.12
N GLN A 129 -0.68 20.95 5.26
CA GLN A 129 -1.50 19.83 4.80
C GLN A 129 -2.62 19.47 5.76
N ASP A 130 -2.31 19.38 7.06
CA ASP A 130 -3.27 19.02 8.11
C ASP A 130 -3.04 19.93 9.34
N PRO A 131 -3.58 21.17 9.33
CA PRO A 131 -3.26 22.17 10.34
C PRO A 131 -3.51 21.70 11.78
N LEU A 132 -4.64 21.06 12.08
CA LEU A 132 -4.91 20.67 13.47
C LEU A 132 -3.99 19.51 13.90
N TRP A 133 -3.89 18.46 13.09
CA TRP A 133 -3.07 17.29 13.40
C TRP A 133 -1.58 17.62 13.42
N GLY A 134 -1.12 18.47 12.51
CA GLY A 134 0.25 18.95 12.46
C GLY A 134 0.67 19.65 13.75
N HIS A 135 -0.15 20.58 14.27
CA HIS A 135 0.11 21.23 15.55
C HIS A 135 0.11 20.24 16.72
N TYR A 136 -0.79 19.25 16.71
CA TYR A 136 -0.77 18.18 17.70
C TYR A 136 0.52 17.37 17.68
N TYR A 137 1.03 17.02 16.49
CA TYR A 137 2.29 16.30 16.37
C TYR A 137 3.49 17.16 16.78
N PHE A 138 3.46 18.47 16.53
CA PHE A 138 4.47 19.41 17.04
C PHE A 138 4.48 19.37 18.57
N ALA A 139 3.33 19.49 19.21
CA ALA A 139 3.21 19.43 20.67
C ALA A 139 3.79 18.12 21.25
N LEU A 140 3.43 16.97 20.67
CA LEU A 140 4.01 15.69 21.10
C LEU A 140 5.54 15.65 20.93
N LEU A 141 6.05 16.15 19.80
CA LEU A 141 7.48 16.18 19.52
C LEU A 141 8.23 17.08 20.51
N GLU A 142 7.71 18.27 20.80
CA GLU A 142 8.27 19.18 21.81
C GLU A 142 8.26 18.56 23.19
N GLN A 143 7.15 17.93 23.59
CA GLN A 143 7.03 17.24 24.87
C GLN A 143 8.09 16.13 25.02
N ALA A 144 8.33 15.37 23.94
CA ALA A 144 9.28 14.25 23.96
C ALA A 144 10.75 14.68 23.97
N THR A 145 11.06 15.84 23.37
CA THR A 145 12.44 16.28 23.07
C THR A 145 12.90 17.49 23.86
N GLY A 146 11.98 18.27 24.44
CA GLY A 146 12.25 19.55 25.09
C GLY A 146 12.57 20.70 24.11
N LYS A 147 12.35 20.48 22.81
CA LYS A 147 12.52 21.48 21.75
C LYS A 147 11.37 22.48 21.73
N THR A 148 11.56 23.66 21.13
CA THR A 148 10.49 24.64 20.92
C THR A 148 10.38 24.94 19.42
N LEU A 149 9.38 24.34 18.79
CA LEU A 149 9.12 24.36 17.36
C LEU A 149 7.96 25.27 16.99
N HIS A 150 6.95 25.39 17.85
CA HIS A 150 5.78 26.21 17.62
C HIS A 150 6.08 27.71 17.69
N THR A 151 5.20 28.50 17.09
CA THR A 151 5.19 29.96 17.07
C THR A 151 3.88 30.49 17.65
N GLU A 152 3.80 31.79 17.92
CA GLU A 152 2.54 32.43 18.35
C GLU A 152 1.44 32.27 17.28
N GLU A 153 1.80 32.35 15.99
CA GLU A 153 0.85 32.15 14.88
C GLU A 153 0.25 30.73 14.86
N ASP A 154 1.04 29.72 15.23
CA ASP A 154 0.58 28.33 15.32
C ASP A 154 -0.49 28.18 16.43
N VAL A 155 -0.30 28.87 17.56
CA VAL A 155 -1.25 28.90 18.68
C VAL A 155 -2.56 29.59 18.25
N ASP A 156 -2.46 30.75 17.63
CA ASP A 156 -3.62 31.49 17.11
C ASP A 156 -4.38 30.67 16.06
N SER A 157 -3.66 30.02 15.14
CA SER A 157 -4.23 29.15 14.12
C SER A 157 -4.97 27.98 14.76
N LEU A 158 -4.45 27.39 15.83
CA LEU A 158 -5.09 26.27 16.51
C LEU A 158 -6.37 26.71 17.24
N HIS A 159 -6.35 27.85 17.94
CA HIS A 159 -7.57 28.43 18.53
C HIS A 159 -8.64 28.71 17.47
N ALA A 160 -8.25 29.19 16.29
CA ALA A 160 -9.18 29.47 15.18
C ALA A 160 -9.88 28.21 14.64
N THR A 161 -9.39 27.00 14.94
CA THR A 161 -10.05 25.74 14.55
C THR A 161 -11.23 25.34 15.45
N LEU A 162 -11.48 26.08 16.54
CA LEU A 162 -12.66 25.87 17.38
C LEU A 162 -13.93 26.34 16.67
N THR A 163 -14.88 25.42 16.48
CA THR A 163 -16.17 25.74 15.89
C THR A 163 -17.13 26.39 16.89
N ASP A 164 -18.13 27.12 16.38
CA ASP A 164 -19.22 27.66 17.20
C ASP A 164 -20.04 26.56 17.92
N ALA A 165 -20.02 25.34 17.39
CA ALA A 165 -20.69 24.19 17.97
C ALA A 165 -19.94 23.62 19.20
N GLY A 166 -18.71 24.04 19.48
CA GLY A 166 -17.96 23.67 20.68
C GLY A 166 -17.03 22.46 20.51
N TYR A 167 -16.57 22.18 19.29
CA TYR A 167 -15.52 21.18 19.05
C TYR A 167 -14.49 21.74 18.06
N PHE A 168 -13.26 21.24 18.11
CA PHE A 168 -12.22 21.61 17.15
C PHE A 168 -12.35 20.78 15.87
N ARG A 169 -12.04 21.39 14.72
CA ARG A 169 -12.10 20.75 13.42
C ARG A 169 -10.88 21.10 12.58
N ASP A 170 -10.27 20.08 11.98
CA ASP A 170 -9.19 20.30 11.02
C ASP A 170 -9.74 20.97 9.74
N PRO A 171 -9.23 22.16 9.34
CA PRO A 171 -9.69 22.87 8.16
C PRO A 171 -9.10 22.29 6.85
N SER A 172 -8.29 21.23 6.90
CA SER A 172 -7.69 20.66 5.70
C SER A 172 -8.74 20.15 4.70
N PRO A 173 -8.46 20.22 3.38
CA PRO A 173 -9.33 19.66 2.35
C PRO A 173 -9.45 18.13 2.44
N ASN A 174 -8.51 17.47 3.14
CA ASN A 174 -8.53 16.03 3.39
C ASN A 174 -9.47 15.66 4.56
N SER A 175 -9.86 16.63 5.39
CA SER A 175 -10.82 16.43 6.46
C SER A 175 -12.24 16.35 5.90
N PRO A 176 -13.05 15.36 6.29
CA PRO A 176 -14.44 15.27 5.82
C PRO A 176 -15.21 16.55 6.14
N PRO A 177 -16.20 16.93 5.31
CA PRO A 177 -17.08 18.04 5.63
C PRO A 177 -17.80 17.78 6.95
N ASP A 178 -18.23 18.83 7.63
CA ASP A 178 -18.88 18.69 8.95
C ASP A 178 -20.16 17.82 8.88
N SER A 179 -20.88 17.87 7.76
CA SER A 179 -22.06 17.02 7.52
C SER A 179 -21.76 15.52 7.60
N ASP A 180 -20.51 15.14 7.30
CA ASP A 180 -20.07 13.75 7.14
C ASP A 180 -19.13 13.31 8.28
N SER A 181 -18.83 14.23 9.20
CA SER A 181 -17.93 14.00 10.33
C SER A 181 -18.61 13.21 11.44
N THR A 182 -18.00 12.09 11.83
CA THR A 182 -18.49 11.23 12.91
C THR A 182 -18.13 11.79 14.28
N GLU A 183 -18.93 11.53 15.32
CA GLU A 183 -18.60 11.95 16.69
C GLU A 183 -17.21 11.48 17.18
N PRO A 184 -16.75 10.25 16.91
CA PRO A 184 -15.39 9.82 17.26
C PRO A 184 -14.30 10.71 16.66
N LEU A 185 -14.45 11.16 15.41
CA LEU A 185 -13.48 12.06 14.77
C LEU A 185 -13.47 13.45 15.41
N ARG A 186 -14.65 14.03 15.67
CA ARG A 186 -14.74 15.34 16.35
C ARG A 186 -14.14 15.29 17.76
N LEU A 187 -14.34 14.18 18.48
CA LEU A 187 -13.73 13.94 19.78
C LEU A 187 -12.20 13.85 19.70
N SER A 188 -11.67 13.07 18.75
CA SER A 188 -10.22 12.92 18.62
C SER A 188 -9.55 14.24 18.22
N GLN A 189 -10.12 15.00 17.28
CA GLN A 189 -9.66 16.35 16.92
C GLN A 189 -9.70 17.31 18.11
N THR A 190 -10.78 17.30 18.88
CA THR A 190 -10.92 18.15 20.08
C THR A 190 -9.86 17.81 21.13
N VAL A 191 -9.61 16.53 21.39
CA VAL A 191 -8.55 16.12 22.32
C VAL A 191 -7.18 16.52 21.79
N ALA A 192 -6.89 16.29 20.51
CA ALA A 192 -5.62 16.65 19.90
C ALA A 192 -5.33 18.16 20.01
N ALA A 193 -6.30 19.01 19.68
CA ALA A 193 -6.19 20.45 19.82
C ALA A 193 -5.97 20.88 21.29
N LEU A 194 -6.75 20.32 22.22
CA LEU A 194 -6.62 20.64 23.65
C LEU A 194 -5.28 20.17 24.24
N GLU A 195 -4.75 19.02 23.82
CA GLU A 195 -3.43 18.55 24.24
C GLU A 195 -2.33 19.46 23.71
N ALA A 196 -2.44 19.91 22.45
CA ALA A 196 -1.49 20.83 21.85
C ALA A 196 -1.51 22.20 22.51
N LEU A 197 -2.69 22.80 22.69
CA LEU A 197 -2.88 24.07 23.41
C LEU A 197 -2.32 24.01 24.83
N LYS A 198 -2.53 22.90 25.54
CA LYS A 198 -1.94 22.69 26.87
C LYS A 198 -0.41 22.62 26.82
N GLN A 199 0.16 21.97 25.81
CA GLN A 199 1.62 21.85 25.65
C GLN A 199 2.28 23.17 25.24
N PHE A 200 1.58 24.01 24.47
CA PHE A 200 2.03 25.35 24.07
C PHE A 200 1.78 26.41 25.16
N ASP A 201 1.44 26.00 26.39
CA ASP A 201 1.10 26.88 27.51
C ASP A 201 0.00 27.92 27.20
N SER A 202 -0.90 27.60 26.27
CA SER A 202 -2.06 28.42 25.87
C SER A 202 -3.36 27.63 26.01
N PRO A 203 -3.76 27.24 27.23
CA PRO A 203 -4.99 26.46 27.43
C PRO A 203 -6.23 27.24 26.96
N ALA A 204 -7.27 26.51 26.58
CA ALA A 204 -8.56 27.11 26.21
C ALA A 204 -9.07 28.07 27.30
N SER A 205 -9.51 29.25 26.90
CA SER A 205 -10.14 30.23 27.78
C SER A 205 -11.42 29.67 28.39
N GLU A 206 -11.91 30.24 29.50
CA GLU A 206 -13.14 29.73 30.13
C GLU A 206 -14.35 29.79 29.19
N ALA A 207 -14.40 30.77 28.28
CA ALA A 207 -15.46 30.89 27.29
C ALA A 207 -15.42 29.73 26.27
N GLU A 208 -14.23 29.37 25.80
CA GLU A 208 -14.03 28.21 24.92
C GLU A 208 -14.30 26.91 25.67
N ALA A 209 -13.79 26.78 26.90
CA ALA A 209 -14.01 25.63 27.76
C ALA A 209 -15.50 25.38 28.02
N GLU A 210 -16.33 26.40 28.25
CA GLU A 210 -17.79 26.21 28.40
C GLU A 210 -18.46 25.80 27.09
N LYS A 211 -18.04 26.33 25.93
CA LYS A 211 -18.54 25.85 24.62
C LYS A 211 -18.27 24.36 24.46
N ILE A 212 -17.02 23.95 24.73
CA ILE A 212 -16.60 22.55 24.65
C ILE A 212 -17.37 21.68 25.65
N ARG A 213 -17.48 22.13 26.90
CA ARG A 213 -18.23 21.46 27.96
C ARG A 213 -19.70 21.25 27.59
N SER A 214 -20.33 22.26 26.98
CA SER A 214 -21.72 22.21 26.51
C SER A 214 -21.90 21.18 25.39
N TRP A 215 -20.95 21.10 24.46
CA TRP A 215 -20.92 20.08 23.42
C TRP A 215 -20.70 18.67 23.99
N LEU A 216 -19.67 18.47 24.82
CA LEU A 216 -19.32 17.18 25.41
C LEU A 216 -20.48 16.56 26.21
N ARG A 217 -21.31 17.37 26.89
CA ARG A 217 -22.52 16.90 27.59
C ARG A 217 -23.57 16.28 26.66
N LYS A 218 -23.56 16.63 25.37
CA LYS A 218 -24.49 16.11 24.35
C LYS A 218 -23.93 14.89 23.63
N VAL A 219 -22.61 14.69 23.66
CA VAL A 219 -21.96 13.54 23.04
C VAL A 219 -22.48 12.27 23.73
N ARG A 220 -23.14 11.43 22.95
CA ARG A 220 -23.55 10.09 23.37
C ARG A 220 -22.67 9.09 22.64
N PRO A 221 -21.72 8.44 23.33
CA PRO A 221 -21.04 7.28 22.76
C PRO A 221 -22.11 6.28 22.32
N SER A 222 -22.14 5.93 21.03
CA SER A 222 -23.21 5.14 20.40
C SER A 222 -23.59 3.90 21.22
N ASP A 223 -24.86 3.48 21.17
CA ASP A 223 -25.41 2.32 21.90
C ASP A 223 -24.94 0.94 21.41
N ARG A 224 -23.95 0.89 20.51
CA ARG A 224 -23.24 -0.34 20.08
C ARG A 224 -21.92 -0.41 20.82
N PRO A 225 -21.42 -1.61 21.20
CA PRO A 225 -20.49 -1.77 22.32
C PRO A 225 -19.41 -0.69 22.27
N PRO A 226 -19.32 0.17 23.31
CA PRO A 226 -18.51 1.36 23.25
C PRO A 226 -17.05 0.97 23.05
N GLN A 227 -16.46 1.43 21.95
CA GLN A 227 -15.02 1.32 21.75
C GLN A 227 -14.34 2.11 22.88
N MET A 228 -13.44 1.46 23.63
CA MET A 228 -12.82 2.07 24.81
C MET A 228 -12.04 3.33 24.44
N VAL A 229 -11.55 3.41 23.20
CA VAL A 229 -10.89 4.59 22.65
C VAL A 229 -11.81 5.82 22.64
N VAL A 230 -13.10 5.68 22.33
CA VAL A 230 -14.04 6.83 22.31
C VAL A 230 -14.32 7.31 23.73
N GLU A 231 -14.52 6.38 24.67
CA GLU A 231 -14.72 6.70 26.09
C GLU A 231 -13.48 7.36 26.71
N TYR A 232 -12.29 6.90 26.31
CA TYR A 232 -11.02 7.51 26.68
C TYR A 232 -10.93 8.95 26.19
N HIS A 233 -11.18 9.21 24.90
CA HIS A 233 -11.14 10.58 24.36
C HIS A 233 -12.18 11.49 25.02
N LEU A 234 -13.39 10.99 25.29
CA LEU A 234 -14.41 11.74 26.01
C LEU A 234 -13.92 12.14 27.41
N ALA A 235 -13.41 11.18 28.20
CA ALA A 235 -12.88 11.45 29.53
C ALA A 235 -11.69 12.42 29.49
N ARG A 236 -10.80 12.27 28.50
CA ARG A 236 -9.64 13.11 28.29
C ARG A 236 -10.01 14.54 27.92
N ALA A 237 -11.02 14.74 27.06
CA ALA A 237 -11.52 16.06 26.74
C ALA A 237 -12.05 16.78 28.00
N PHE A 238 -12.84 16.09 28.85
CA PHE A 238 -13.30 16.64 30.13
C PHE A 238 -12.14 17.03 31.05
N GLU A 239 -11.14 16.14 31.20
CA GLU A 239 -9.95 16.39 32.02
C GLU A 239 -9.17 17.63 31.54
N LEU A 240 -8.95 17.75 30.23
CA LEU A 240 -8.16 18.85 29.64
C LEU A 240 -8.82 20.22 29.82
N ILE A 241 -10.15 20.31 29.85
CA ILE A 241 -10.88 21.54 30.15
C ILE A 241 -11.18 21.72 31.65
N GLY A 242 -10.49 20.99 32.53
CA GLY A 242 -10.64 21.09 33.98
C GLY A 242 -12.01 20.67 34.51
N SER A 243 -12.78 19.87 33.75
CA SER A 243 -14.13 19.46 34.12
C SER A 243 -14.16 18.03 34.68
N PRO A 244 -15.10 17.69 35.59
CA PRO A 244 -15.20 16.35 36.13
C PRO A 244 -15.50 15.31 35.05
N ILE A 245 -14.75 14.20 35.06
CA ILE A 245 -14.99 13.06 34.16
C ILE A 245 -16.37 12.45 34.45
N PRO A 246 -17.20 12.15 33.43
CA PRO A 246 -18.51 11.54 33.62
C PRO A 246 -18.46 10.22 34.41
N ARG A 247 -19.37 10.06 35.38
CA ARG A 247 -19.51 8.82 36.16
C ARG A 247 -19.79 7.59 35.28
N SER A 248 -20.43 7.79 34.13
CA SER A 248 -20.68 6.75 33.12
C SER A 248 -19.38 6.14 32.58
N SER A 249 -18.32 6.94 32.42
CA SER A 249 -17.02 6.44 31.93
C SER A 249 -16.39 5.47 32.92
N LYS A 250 -16.47 5.77 34.23
CA LYS A 250 -16.04 4.83 35.29
C LYS A 250 -16.84 3.52 35.26
N ALA A 251 -18.17 3.61 35.14
CA ALA A 251 -19.05 2.45 35.07
C ALA A 251 -18.72 1.55 33.86
N ARG A 252 -18.56 2.15 32.67
CA ARG A 252 -18.21 1.42 31.43
C ARG A 252 -16.85 0.74 31.54
N THR A 253 -15.85 1.45 32.07
CA THR A 253 -14.52 0.90 32.34
C THR A 253 -14.59 -0.29 33.29
N SER A 254 -15.36 -0.19 34.39
CA SER A 254 -15.50 -1.29 35.35
C SER A 254 -16.18 -2.54 34.77
N SER A 255 -17.04 -2.38 33.77
CA SER A 255 -17.74 -3.47 33.09
C SER A 255 -17.01 -4.04 31.86
N TRP A 256 -15.88 -3.45 31.46
CA TRP A 256 -15.20 -3.85 30.22
C TRP A 256 -14.39 -5.14 30.39
N SER A 257 -14.45 -5.98 29.37
CA SER A 257 -13.62 -7.17 29.20
C SER A 257 -13.03 -7.18 27.80
N PRO A 258 -11.75 -7.59 27.63
CA PRO A 258 -11.15 -7.73 26.32
C PRO A 258 -11.88 -8.83 25.55
N PRO A 259 -11.94 -8.69 24.22
CA PRO A 259 -12.38 -9.79 23.37
C PRO A 259 -11.46 -11.01 23.55
N GLU A 260 -12.00 -12.20 23.29
CA GLU A 260 -11.23 -13.45 23.25
C GLU A 260 -10.07 -13.38 22.25
N ARG A 261 -9.21 -14.42 22.25
CA ARG A 261 -7.99 -14.50 21.44
C ARG A 261 -8.26 -14.04 19.99
N PRO A 262 -7.49 -13.07 19.46
CA PRO A 262 -7.77 -12.49 18.15
C PRO A 262 -7.59 -13.53 17.04
N ALA A 263 -8.46 -13.47 16.04
CA ALA A 263 -8.48 -14.39 14.89
C ALA A 263 -7.61 -13.90 13.72
N SER A 264 -7.21 -12.62 13.73
CA SER A 264 -6.42 -11.93 12.70
C SER A 264 -5.52 -10.83 13.31
N ALA A 265 -4.60 -10.29 12.52
CA ALA A 265 -3.75 -9.13 12.82
C ALA A 265 -4.57 -7.85 12.97
N GLU A 266 -5.64 -7.70 12.17
CA GLU A 266 -6.59 -6.58 12.31
C GLU A 266 -7.33 -6.66 13.66
N SER A 267 -7.88 -7.83 13.99
CA SER A 267 -8.55 -8.03 15.28
C SER A 267 -7.57 -7.97 16.47
N ARG A 268 -6.29 -8.27 16.24
CA ARG A 268 -5.21 -8.03 17.20
C ARG A 268 -4.93 -6.54 17.42
N SER A 269 -4.85 -5.75 16.35
CA SER A 269 -4.64 -4.29 16.43
C SER A 269 -5.80 -3.60 17.14
N ALA A 270 -7.04 -4.02 16.85
CA ALA A 270 -8.23 -3.57 17.57
C ALA A 270 -8.18 -3.94 19.06
N GLN A 271 -7.80 -5.18 19.39
CA GLN A 271 -7.64 -5.62 20.78
C GLN A 271 -6.57 -4.79 21.52
N LEU A 272 -5.43 -4.50 20.88
CA LEU A 272 -4.39 -3.65 21.45
C LEU A 272 -4.88 -2.23 21.70
N THR A 273 -5.57 -1.63 20.72
CA THR A 273 -6.14 -0.29 20.81
C THR A 273 -7.13 -0.18 21.98
N ASP A 274 -8.10 -1.10 22.05
CA ASP A 274 -9.10 -1.11 23.10
C ASP A 274 -8.49 -1.41 24.48
N THR A 275 -7.52 -2.33 24.57
CA THR A 275 -6.85 -2.64 25.84
C THR A 275 -6.00 -1.47 26.34
N ALA A 276 -5.27 -0.81 25.45
CA ALA A 276 -4.50 0.39 25.80
C ALA A 276 -5.43 1.50 26.27
N ALA A 277 -6.51 1.77 25.54
CA ALA A 277 -7.51 2.77 25.92
C ALA A 277 -8.18 2.44 27.27
N TYR A 278 -8.49 1.16 27.52
CA TYR A 278 -9.00 0.70 28.82
C TYR A 278 -8.04 1.02 29.97
N VAL A 279 -6.74 0.70 29.83
CA VAL A 279 -5.74 0.96 30.86
C VAL A 279 -5.60 2.46 31.12
N LEU A 280 -5.55 3.27 30.07
CA LEU A 280 -5.47 4.73 30.18
C LEU A 280 -6.71 5.31 30.89
N LEU A 281 -7.90 4.87 30.47
CA LEU A 281 -9.17 5.31 31.07
C LEU A 281 -9.32 4.85 32.53
N ALA A 282 -8.85 3.65 32.87
CA ALA A 282 -8.84 3.15 34.24
C ALA A 282 -7.94 4.00 35.15
N GLY A 283 -6.77 4.41 34.65
CA GLY A 283 -5.88 5.36 35.33
C GLY A 283 -6.57 6.72 35.59
N MET A 284 -7.32 7.24 34.62
CA MET A 284 -8.05 8.52 34.76
C MET A 284 -9.27 8.44 35.69
N THR A 285 -9.97 7.31 35.70
CA THR A 285 -11.23 7.14 36.45
C THR A 285 -11.04 6.49 37.83
N GLY A 286 -9.80 6.09 38.16
CA GLY A 286 -9.45 5.40 39.40
C GLY A 286 -10.11 4.02 39.52
N VAL A 287 -10.24 3.29 38.41
CA VAL A 287 -10.66 1.88 38.44
C VAL A 287 -9.45 1.03 38.80
N ASP A 288 -9.61 0.15 39.79
CA ASP A 288 -8.53 -0.76 40.19
C ASP A 288 -8.38 -1.90 39.18
N ILE A 289 -7.26 -1.88 38.46
CA ILE A 289 -6.89 -2.90 37.47
C ILE A 289 -5.88 -3.91 38.02
N SER A 290 -5.53 -3.84 39.31
CA SER A 290 -4.57 -4.74 39.95
C SER A 290 -4.93 -6.23 39.78
N PRO A 291 -6.20 -6.66 39.90
CA PRO A 291 -6.58 -8.07 39.69
C PRO A 291 -6.30 -8.60 38.28
N ARG A 292 -6.19 -7.70 37.29
CA ARG A 292 -6.06 -8.03 35.87
C ARG A 292 -4.70 -7.65 35.29
N ARG A 293 -3.79 -7.15 36.13
CA ARG A 293 -2.47 -6.63 35.72
C ARG A 293 -1.72 -7.61 34.83
N ALA A 294 -1.67 -8.89 35.19
CA ALA A 294 -0.95 -9.91 34.41
C ALA A 294 -1.61 -10.18 33.06
N GLU A 295 -2.94 -10.26 33.01
CA GLU A 295 -3.73 -10.42 31.78
C GLU A 295 -3.48 -9.25 30.81
N LEU A 296 -3.62 -8.01 31.30
CA LEU A 296 -3.47 -6.79 30.51
C LEU A 296 -2.04 -6.64 29.98
N LYS A 297 -1.02 -6.91 30.80
CA LYS A 297 0.39 -6.92 30.37
C LYS A 297 0.64 -7.95 29.27
N ASN A 298 0.06 -9.14 29.40
CA ASN A 298 0.20 -10.18 28.38
C ASN A 298 -0.49 -9.81 27.06
N ILE A 299 -1.63 -9.11 27.12
CA ILE A 299 -2.31 -8.59 25.92
C ILE A 299 -1.47 -7.45 25.29
N LEU A 300 -0.92 -6.53 26.09
CA LEU A 300 -0.15 -5.38 25.59
C LEU A 300 1.27 -5.74 25.12
N ARG A 301 1.79 -6.92 25.47
CA ARG A 301 3.09 -7.39 25.00
C ARG A 301 3.08 -7.53 23.48
N THR A 302 3.99 -6.81 22.83
CA THR A 302 4.15 -6.81 21.37
C THR A 302 5.18 -7.83 20.92
N ARG A 303 5.08 -8.22 19.65
CA ARG A 303 6.09 -8.98 18.91
C ARG A 303 6.80 -8.06 17.92
N ASP A 304 7.98 -8.47 17.46
CA ASP A 304 8.72 -7.72 16.44
C ASP A 304 7.88 -7.53 15.17
N GLY A 305 7.71 -6.28 14.74
CA GLY A 305 6.96 -5.92 13.53
C GLY A 305 5.44 -6.02 13.68
N GLU A 306 4.94 -6.20 14.90
CA GLU A 306 3.50 -6.24 15.18
C GLU A 306 2.87 -4.85 15.13
N LEU A 307 3.62 -3.79 15.47
CA LEU A 307 3.11 -2.41 15.55
C LEU A 307 3.67 -1.52 14.45
N ALA A 308 3.16 -1.72 13.24
CA ALA A 308 3.47 -0.88 12.08
C ALA A 308 3.00 0.58 12.25
N ASP A 309 1.91 0.79 12.99
CA ASP A 309 1.36 2.12 13.24
C ASP A 309 1.98 2.73 14.52
N PRO A 310 2.75 3.83 14.40
CA PRO A 310 3.38 4.45 15.55
C PRO A 310 2.37 5.11 16.51
N GLN A 311 1.14 5.45 16.07
CA GLN A 311 0.09 5.92 16.99
C GLN A 311 -0.31 4.80 17.97
N LEU A 312 -0.55 3.59 17.44
CA LEU A 312 -0.83 2.43 18.29
C LEU A 312 0.36 2.09 19.19
N ALA A 313 1.59 2.17 18.68
CA ALA A 313 2.81 2.02 19.48
C ALA A 313 2.86 3.00 20.67
N TRP A 314 2.54 4.27 20.43
CA TRP A 314 2.47 5.30 21.45
C TRP A 314 1.36 5.04 22.48
N MET A 315 0.17 4.62 22.06
CA MET A 315 -0.91 4.25 22.98
C MET A 315 -0.51 3.07 23.87
N VAL A 316 0.10 2.02 23.29
CA VAL A 316 0.60 0.85 24.03
C VAL A 316 1.71 1.26 25.01
N ALA A 317 2.64 2.13 24.59
CA ALA A 317 3.69 2.65 25.46
C ALA A 317 3.12 3.37 26.69
N ARG A 318 2.11 4.23 26.52
CA ARG A 318 1.44 4.92 27.63
C ARG A 318 0.71 3.95 28.57
N ALA A 319 0.07 2.92 28.02
CA ALA A 319 -0.57 1.88 28.84
C ALA A 319 0.46 1.06 29.64
N LEU A 320 1.58 0.68 29.01
CA LEU A 320 2.68 -0.02 29.69
C LEU A 320 3.36 0.84 30.76
N ASN A 321 3.40 2.17 30.60
CA ASN A 321 3.90 3.07 31.64
C ASN A 321 3.00 3.07 32.90
N LEU A 322 1.68 2.90 32.75
CA LEU A 322 0.77 2.70 33.88
C LEU A 322 0.82 1.27 34.46
N LEU A 323 1.33 0.31 33.68
CA LEU A 323 1.49 -1.10 34.04
C LEU A 323 2.95 -1.55 33.89
N PRO A 324 3.90 -0.94 34.64
CA PRO A 324 5.33 -1.04 34.35
C PRO A 324 5.79 -2.50 34.23
N ASP A 325 6.37 -2.81 33.07
CA ASP A 325 6.88 -4.12 32.70
C ASP A 325 7.97 -3.97 31.63
N GLN A 326 9.24 -4.05 32.05
CA GLN A 326 10.35 -3.88 31.12
C GLN A 326 10.40 -5.00 30.07
N GLU A 327 10.00 -6.22 30.41
CA GLU A 327 9.98 -7.33 29.46
C GLU A 327 8.90 -7.14 28.39
N ALA A 328 7.72 -6.62 28.77
CA ALA A 328 6.67 -6.33 27.80
C ALA A 328 6.99 -5.10 26.92
N ALA A 329 7.76 -4.13 27.43
CA ALA A 329 8.14 -2.92 26.69
C ALA A 329 9.37 -3.10 25.79
N ALA A 330 10.20 -4.11 26.02
CA ALA A 330 11.46 -4.30 25.30
C ALA A 330 11.29 -4.47 23.77
N PRO A 331 10.38 -5.31 23.25
CA PRO A 331 10.19 -5.45 21.80
C PRO A 331 9.76 -4.14 21.14
N LEU A 332 8.80 -3.44 21.76
CA LEU A 332 8.34 -2.13 21.31
C LEU A 332 9.47 -1.09 21.28
N THR A 333 10.30 -1.04 22.33
CA THR A 333 11.44 -0.12 22.41
C THR A 333 12.47 -0.41 21.32
N ALA A 334 12.76 -1.70 21.09
CA ALA A 334 13.69 -2.11 20.04
C ALA A 334 13.16 -1.73 18.64
N GLU A 335 11.87 -1.96 18.38
CA GLU A 335 11.22 -1.58 17.13
C GLU A 335 11.27 -0.08 16.87
N LEU A 336 10.83 0.75 17.83
CA LEU A 336 10.85 2.20 17.71
C LEU A 336 12.26 2.76 17.44
N ARG A 337 13.28 2.19 18.07
CA ARG A 337 14.68 2.60 17.87
C ARG A 337 15.22 2.28 16.47
N ARG A 338 14.76 1.19 15.84
CA ARG A 338 15.17 0.85 14.47
C ARG A 338 14.72 1.88 13.43
N HIS A 339 13.67 2.65 13.75
CA HIS A 339 13.11 3.65 12.85
C HIS A 339 13.67 5.06 13.08
N LEU A 340 14.60 5.23 14.02
CA LEU A 340 15.28 6.50 14.22
C LEU A 340 16.37 6.71 13.17
N LEU A 341 16.34 7.89 12.56
CA LEU A 341 17.38 8.40 11.68
C LEU A 341 18.63 8.76 12.48
N LYS A 342 19.75 8.97 11.78
CA LYS A 342 21.01 9.44 12.38
C LYS A 342 20.85 10.75 13.16
N ASN A 343 19.88 11.58 12.78
CA ASN A 343 19.62 12.85 13.42
C ASN A 343 18.68 12.74 14.65
N GLY A 344 18.22 11.53 14.97
CA GLY A 344 17.35 11.23 16.12
C GLY A 344 15.85 11.34 15.85
N LEU A 345 15.42 11.91 14.72
CA LEU A 345 14.01 11.92 14.30
C LEU A 345 13.60 10.56 13.74
N ALA A 346 12.30 10.27 13.69
CA ALA A 346 11.83 9.02 13.11
C ALA A 346 11.60 9.16 11.60
N SER A 347 12.00 8.12 10.88
CA SER A 347 11.76 7.96 9.44
C SER A 347 10.28 8.15 9.08
N ARG A 348 10.00 8.89 8.01
CA ARG A 348 8.65 9.11 7.47
C ARG A 348 8.02 7.82 6.94
N ALA A 349 8.82 6.79 6.66
CA ALA A 349 8.29 5.53 6.14
C ALA A 349 7.57 4.78 7.26
N GLN A 350 6.25 4.89 7.26
CA GLN A 350 5.36 4.12 8.13
C GLN A 350 5.32 2.63 7.79
N SER A 351 6.13 2.17 6.84
CA SER A 351 6.35 0.74 6.68
C SER A 351 7.76 0.49 6.18
N HIS A 352 8.69 0.32 7.14
CA HIS A 352 9.75 -0.66 6.92
C HIS A 352 9.16 -2.07 6.73
N LEU A 353 7.85 -2.29 6.81
CA LEU A 353 7.23 -3.56 6.51
C LEU A 353 6.80 -3.56 5.04
N GLY A 354 7.46 -4.40 4.24
CA GLY A 354 7.02 -4.62 2.87
C GLY A 354 5.63 -5.23 2.81
N THR A 355 5.01 -5.12 1.63
CA THR A 355 3.68 -5.64 1.34
C THR A 355 3.73 -6.78 0.34
N LEU A 356 2.67 -7.57 0.29
CA LEU A 356 2.54 -8.62 -0.72
C LEU A 356 2.56 -8.03 -2.15
N GLY A 357 1.85 -6.92 -2.37
CA GLY A 357 1.77 -6.27 -3.68
C GLY A 357 3.12 -5.76 -4.18
N ALA A 358 3.86 -5.02 -3.35
CA ALA A 358 5.18 -4.54 -3.73
C ALA A 358 6.21 -5.67 -3.89
N SER A 359 6.12 -6.73 -3.08
CA SER A 359 6.95 -7.94 -3.25
C SER A 359 6.66 -8.67 -4.56
N TYR A 360 5.40 -8.72 -4.97
CA TYR A 360 5.00 -9.25 -6.26
C TYR A 360 5.57 -8.40 -7.41
N LEU A 361 5.51 -7.07 -7.31
CA LEU A 361 6.14 -6.16 -8.29
C LEU A 361 7.67 -6.33 -8.34
N ALA A 362 8.33 -6.51 -7.20
CA ALA A 362 9.77 -6.76 -7.13
C ALA A 362 10.15 -8.05 -7.87
N GLN A 363 9.38 -9.13 -7.68
CA GLN A 363 9.59 -10.38 -8.40
C GLN A 363 9.34 -10.24 -9.90
N ARG A 364 8.33 -9.45 -10.30
CA ARG A 364 8.11 -9.14 -11.73
C ARG A 364 9.25 -8.34 -12.35
N LEU A 365 9.80 -7.37 -11.62
CA LEU A 365 10.97 -6.62 -12.07
C LEU A 365 12.18 -7.55 -12.24
N ARG A 366 12.40 -8.46 -11.29
CA ARG A 366 13.45 -9.48 -11.41
C ARG A 366 13.27 -10.35 -12.65
N LEU A 367 12.06 -10.84 -12.92
CA LEU A 367 11.76 -11.59 -14.15
C LEU A 367 12.01 -10.76 -15.42
N ALA A 368 11.55 -9.50 -15.44
CA ALA A 368 11.69 -8.64 -16.62
C ALA A 368 13.16 -8.31 -16.95
N GLU A 369 14.01 -8.18 -15.92
CA GLU A 369 15.43 -7.82 -16.07
C GLU A 369 16.37 -9.03 -16.03
N GLY A 370 15.83 -10.25 -15.99
CA GLY A 370 16.60 -11.49 -15.92
C GLY A 370 17.46 -11.59 -14.63
N LEU A 371 16.94 -11.13 -13.50
CA LEU A 371 17.55 -11.24 -12.18
C LEU A 371 17.08 -12.52 -11.46
N PRO A 372 17.89 -13.09 -10.55
CA PRO A 372 17.46 -14.21 -9.72
C PRO A 372 16.21 -13.90 -8.91
N THR A 373 15.21 -14.79 -8.95
CA THR A 373 13.95 -14.63 -8.19
C THR A 373 14.00 -15.31 -6.82
N ALA A 374 14.81 -16.36 -6.67
CA ALA A 374 14.98 -17.09 -5.41
C ALA A 374 15.46 -16.15 -4.29
N ASP A 375 14.76 -16.15 -3.16
CA ASP A 375 14.95 -15.14 -2.13
C ASP A 375 14.48 -15.66 -0.77
N SER A 376 15.44 -16.11 0.04
CA SER A 376 15.15 -16.73 1.33
C SER A 376 14.50 -15.78 2.34
N LEU A 377 14.85 -14.49 2.29
CA LEU A 377 14.29 -13.47 3.18
C LEU A 377 12.84 -13.14 2.81
N LEU A 378 12.55 -12.98 1.52
CA LEU A 378 11.19 -12.80 1.02
C LEU A 378 10.33 -14.03 1.32
N ARG A 379 10.88 -15.24 1.11
CA ARG A 379 10.20 -16.49 1.45
C ARG A 379 9.81 -16.52 2.93
N ALA A 380 10.75 -16.23 3.83
CA ALA A 380 10.49 -16.17 5.27
C ALA A 380 9.43 -15.09 5.62
N GLY A 381 9.48 -13.93 4.97
CA GLY A 381 8.48 -12.87 5.13
C GLY A 381 7.06 -13.31 4.73
N LEU A 382 6.95 -14.04 3.61
CA LEU A 382 5.68 -14.59 3.10
C LEU A 382 5.12 -15.74 3.97
N GLU A 383 5.94 -16.33 4.83
CA GLU A 383 5.52 -17.34 5.81
C GLU A 383 4.98 -16.73 7.10
N SER A 384 5.19 -15.42 7.33
CA SER A 384 4.80 -14.74 8.57
C SER A 384 3.27 -14.76 8.80
N PRO A 385 2.79 -14.80 10.06
CA PRO A 385 1.36 -14.89 10.36
C PRO A 385 0.49 -13.80 9.72
N ARG A 386 1.02 -12.58 9.59
CA ARG A 386 0.34 -11.45 8.94
C ARG A 386 0.09 -11.71 7.44
N ILE A 387 1.02 -12.40 6.78
CA ILE A 387 0.89 -12.72 5.35
C ILE A 387 0.10 -14.00 5.11
N GLN A 388 0.08 -14.92 6.08
CA GLN A 388 -0.78 -16.09 6.07
C GLN A 388 -2.28 -15.75 6.03
N GLU A 389 -2.67 -14.50 6.32
CA GLU A 389 -4.03 -14.00 6.11
C GLU A 389 -4.36 -13.89 4.63
N PHE A 390 -3.44 -13.40 3.80
CA PHE A 390 -3.63 -13.34 2.35
C PHE A 390 -3.75 -14.73 1.73
N ARG A 391 -3.06 -15.73 2.28
CA ARG A 391 -3.23 -17.16 1.93
C ARG A 391 -4.65 -17.69 2.21
N ARG A 392 -5.41 -17.05 3.10
CA ARG A 392 -6.81 -17.40 3.41
C ARG A 392 -7.83 -16.40 2.88
N GLY A 393 -7.37 -15.24 2.41
CA GLY A 393 -8.17 -14.09 1.99
C GLY A 393 -8.81 -14.24 0.61
N ALA A 394 -8.92 -13.12 -0.10
CA ALA A 394 -9.52 -13.06 -1.44
C ALA A 394 -8.78 -13.98 -2.43
N VAL A 395 -9.49 -14.43 -3.47
CA VAL A 395 -8.97 -15.36 -4.49
C VAL A 395 -7.67 -14.82 -5.11
N LEU A 396 -7.66 -13.55 -5.48
CA LEU A 396 -6.52 -12.90 -6.11
C LEU A 396 -5.33 -12.78 -5.15
N ASP A 397 -5.55 -12.36 -3.91
CA ASP A 397 -4.49 -12.25 -2.89
C ASP A 397 -3.80 -13.60 -2.64
N ARG A 398 -4.58 -14.69 -2.57
CA ARG A 398 -4.03 -16.05 -2.44
C ARG A 398 -3.16 -16.43 -3.62
N ALA A 399 -3.58 -16.09 -4.83
CA ALA A 399 -2.85 -16.42 -6.04
C ALA A 399 -1.58 -15.55 -6.20
N VAL A 400 -1.64 -14.27 -5.83
CA VAL A 400 -0.48 -13.37 -5.77
C VAL A 400 0.52 -13.85 -4.72
N TRP A 401 0.05 -14.25 -3.52
CA TRP A 401 0.89 -14.88 -2.50
C TRP A 401 1.58 -16.13 -3.02
N LEU A 402 0.83 -17.08 -3.58
CA LEU A 402 1.37 -18.34 -4.11
C LEU A 402 2.43 -18.07 -5.19
N THR A 403 2.14 -17.16 -6.11
CA THR A 403 3.06 -16.77 -7.18
C THR A 403 4.36 -16.20 -6.64
N THR A 404 4.25 -15.22 -5.74
CA THR A 404 5.42 -14.56 -5.14
C THR A 404 6.23 -15.55 -4.29
N TYR A 405 5.56 -16.42 -3.54
CA TYR A 405 6.18 -17.44 -2.71
C TYR A 405 6.95 -18.48 -3.54
N ARG A 406 6.36 -18.96 -4.65
CA ARG A 406 7.05 -19.87 -5.58
C ARG A 406 8.27 -19.24 -6.23
N LEU A 407 8.15 -18.01 -6.72
CA LEU A 407 9.27 -17.29 -7.33
C LEU A 407 10.43 -17.08 -6.34
N ALA A 408 10.11 -16.86 -5.06
CA ALA A 408 11.08 -16.77 -3.97
C ALA A 408 11.71 -18.13 -3.56
N GLY A 409 11.34 -19.24 -4.20
CA GLY A 409 11.83 -20.59 -3.88
C GLY A 409 11.03 -21.30 -2.78
N GLY A 410 9.82 -20.82 -2.47
CA GLY A 410 8.87 -21.44 -1.56
C GLY A 410 8.05 -22.54 -2.23
N HIS A 411 7.62 -23.52 -1.43
CA HIS A 411 6.90 -24.70 -1.91
C HIS A 411 5.64 -24.91 -1.05
N VAL A 412 4.51 -25.19 -1.69
CA VAL A 412 3.24 -25.58 -1.05
C VAL A 412 2.89 -27.02 -1.42
N SER A 413 1.91 -27.63 -0.74
CA SER A 413 1.43 -28.95 -1.14
C SER A 413 0.75 -28.89 -2.51
N LYS A 414 0.78 -30.00 -3.26
CA LYS A 414 0.12 -30.08 -4.58
C LYS A 414 -1.40 -29.87 -4.46
N GLU A 415 -2.00 -30.29 -3.36
CA GLU A 415 -3.42 -30.09 -3.07
C GLU A 415 -3.75 -28.60 -2.92
N GLU A 416 -2.92 -27.87 -2.17
CA GLU A 416 -3.10 -26.44 -1.94
C GLU A 416 -2.90 -25.64 -3.23
N GLU A 417 -1.82 -25.92 -3.97
CA GLU A 417 -1.57 -25.28 -5.25
C GLU A 417 -2.75 -25.48 -6.21
N ARG A 418 -3.26 -26.72 -6.29
CA ARG A 418 -4.43 -27.04 -7.12
C ARG A 418 -5.68 -26.29 -6.66
N ALA A 419 -5.88 -26.15 -5.35
CA ALA A 419 -7.03 -25.43 -4.78
C ALA A 419 -6.97 -23.92 -5.08
N VAL A 420 -5.79 -23.31 -4.99
CA VAL A 420 -5.58 -21.89 -5.34
C VAL A 420 -5.82 -21.68 -6.84
N ARG A 421 -5.22 -22.52 -7.70
CA ARG A 421 -5.43 -22.47 -9.15
C ARG A 421 -6.90 -22.66 -9.54
N ALA A 422 -7.61 -23.59 -8.90
CA ALA A 422 -9.04 -23.80 -9.11
C ALA A 422 -9.85 -22.56 -8.68
N SER A 423 -9.60 -22.03 -7.49
CA SER A 423 -10.25 -20.80 -7.02
C SER A 423 -10.01 -19.62 -7.95
N LEU A 424 -8.79 -19.49 -8.49
CA LEU A 424 -8.42 -18.43 -9.44
C LEU A 424 -9.22 -18.53 -10.74
N ARG A 425 -9.41 -19.75 -11.27
CA ARG A 425 -10.27 -19.99 -12.44
C ARG A 425 -11.74 -19.68 -12.15
N ASP A 426 -12.23 -20.13 -11.00
CA ASP A 426 -13.64 -19.97 -10.61
C ASP A 426 -13.99 -18.51 -10.27
N GLY A 427 -13.03 -17.74 -9.75
CA GLY A 427 -13.19 -16.33 -9.40
C GLY A 427 -12.95 -15.35 -10.56
N PHE A 428 -12.59 -15.83 -11.74
CA PHE A 428 -12.20 -14.98 -12.87
C PHE A 428 -13.38 -14.11 -13.36
N PRO A 429 -13.20 -12.78 -13.50
CA PRO A 429 -14.24 -11.91 -14.05
C PRO A 429 -14.50 -12.18 -15.54
N HIS A 430 -15.69 -12.69 -15.89
CA HIS A 430 -16.07 -12.98 -17.28
C HIS A 430 -16.62 -11.78 -18.07
N VAL A 431 -16.77 -10.62 -17.41
CA VAL A 431 -17.23 -9.38 -18.02
C VAL A 431 -16.28 -8.25 -17.62
N ALA A 432 -15.62 -7.64 -18.59
CA ALA A 432 -14.79 -6.46 -18.40
C ALA A 432 -15.67 -5.20 -18.37
N THR A 433 -15.57 -4.46 -17.27
CA THR A 433 -16.18 -3.15 -17.05
C THR A 433 -15.09 -2.13 -16.72
N ALA A 434 -15.41 -0.84 -16.82
CA ALA A 434 -14.48 0.21 -16.40
C ALA A 434 -14.12 0.10 -14.90
N GLU A 435 -15.03 -0.46 -14.09
CA GLU A 435 -14.86 -0.60 -12.63
C GLU A 435 -13.96 -1.79 -12.25
N ASN A 436 -13.92 -2.86 -13.06
CA ASN A 436 -13.21 -4.09 -12.71
C ASN A 436 -11.99 -4.41 -13.61
N ILE A 437 -11.68 -3.60 -14.63
CA ILE A 437 -10.60 -3.94 -15.58
C ILE A 437 -9.23 -4.04 -14.89
N GLN A 438 -8.98 -3.27 -13.83
CA GLN A 438 -7.74 -3.37 -13.06
C GLN A 438 -7.65 -4.74 -12.37
N GLU A 439 -8.72 -5.18 -11.72
CA GLU A 439 -8.81 -6.50 -11.10
C GLU A 439 -8.66 -7.62 -12.15
N LEU A 440 -9.38 -7.53 -13.28
CA LEU A 440 -9.25 -8.48 -14.39
C LEU A 440 -7.81 -8.56 -14.90
N SER A 441 -7.13 -7.42 -15.05
CA SER A 441 -5.72 -7.39 -15.47
C SER A 441 -4.81 -8.13 -14.48
N HIS A 442 -5.06 -8.01 -13.18
CA HIS A 442 -4.31 -8.76 -12.16
C HIS A 442 -4.60 -10.26 -12.23
N TYR A 443 -5.84 -10.66 -12.51
CA TYR A 443 -6.19 -12.07 -12.78
C TYR A 443 -5.43 -12.62 -13.99
N VAL A 444 -5.45 -11.90 -15.13
CA VAL A 444 -4.74 -12.28 -16.35
C VAL A 444 -3.23 -12.42 -16.07
N ASP A 445 -2.62 -11.44 -15.40
CA ASP A 445 -1.21 -11.48 -15.01
C ASP A 445 -0.88 -12.70 -14.14
N THR A 446 -1.67 -12.93 -13.09
CA THR A 446 -1.42 -14.00 -12.13
C THR A 446 -1.61 -15.38 -12.76
N MET A 447 -2.65 -15.54 -13.59
CA MET A 447 -2.87 -16.77 -14.35
C MET A 447 -1.70 -17.08 -15.28
N GLN A 448 -1.19 -16.10 -16.02
CA GLN A 448 -0.08 -16.34 -16.93
C GLN A 448 1.21 -16.76 -16.21
N ILE A 449 1.55 -16.12 -15.08
CA ILE A 449 2.73 -16.52 -14.29
C ILE A 449 2.56 -17.92 -13.70
N LEU A 450 1.34 -18.27 -13.29
CA LEU A 450 1.03 -19.63 -12.85
C LEU A 450 0.90 -20.61 -14.02
N GLU A 451 1.03 -20.20 -15.28
CA GLU A 451 0.78 -21.05 -16.46
C GLU A 451 -0.64 -21.63 -16.51
N GLU A 452 -1.62 -20.88 -15.97
CA GLU A 452 -3.04 -21.18 -16.08
C GLU A 452 -3.64 -20.57 -17.34
N PRO A 453 -4.49 -21.30 -18.08
CA PRO A 453 -5.19 -20.74 -19.22
C PRO A 453 -6.15 -19.64 -18.75
N VAL A 454 -6.05 -18.47 -19.38
CA VAL A 454 -6.93 -17.33 -19.11
C VAL A 454 -8.30 -17.59 -19.74
N PRO A 455 -9.41 -17.61 -18.98
CA PRO A 455 -10.75 -17.76 -19.54
C PRO A 455 -11.11 -16.59 -20.47
N GLY A 456 -11.97 -16.86 -21.46
CA GLY A 456 -12.55 -15.79 -22.27
C GLY A 456 -13.43 -14.86 -21.42
N PHE A 457 -13.44 -13.58 -21.78
CA PHE A 457 -14.32 -12.57 -21.19
C PHE A 457 -14.96 -11.72 -22.29
N THR A 458 -16.09 -11.10 -21.94
CA THR A 458 -16.80 -10.15 -22.80
C THR A 458 -16.55 -8.73 -22.31
N VAL A 459 -16.76 -7.74 -23.18
CA VAL A 459 -16.49 -6.33 -22.87
C VAL A 459 -17.81 -5.56 -22.89
N THR A 460 -18.08 -4.80 -21.84
CA THR A 460 -19.17 -3.81 -21.85
C THR A 460 -18.74 -2.55 -22.58
N ARG A 461 -19.66 -1.84 -23.23
CA ARG A 461 -19.31 -0.59 -23.92
C ARG A 461 -18.88 0.47 -22.92
N TRP A 462 -17.71 1.08 -23.13
CA TRP A 462 -17.19 2.15 -22.27
C TRP A 462 -17.34 3.50 -22.96
N THR A 463 -18.00 4.45 -22.29
CA THR A 463 -18.18 5.82 -22.76
C THR A 463 -17.68 6.77 -21.68
N GLY A 464 -16.39 7.06 -21.70
CA GLY A 464 -15.76 8.00 -20.78
C GLY A 464 -14.81 8.91 -21.53
N GLU A 465 -14.90 10.21 -21.25
CA GLU A 465 -13.94 11.21 -21.73
C GLU A 465 -12.99 11.57 -20.58
N GLY A 466 -11.69 11.67 -20.88
CA GLY A 466 -10.66 12.06 -19.91
C GLY A 466 -9.55 11.03 -19.71
N ARG A 467 -8.50 11.45 -19.02
CA ARG A 467 -7.25 10.69 -18.83
C ARG A 467 -7.47 9.33 -18.15
N ALA A 468 -8.27 9.29 -17.08
CA ALA A 468 -8.57 8.04 -16.36
C ALA A 468 -9.27 7.01 -17.26
N SER A 469 -10.29 7.42 -18.02
CA SER A 469 -11.00 6.55 -18.95
C SER A 469 -10.10 6.04 -20.09
N ARG A 470 -9.18 6.88 -20.59
CA ARG A 470 -8.17 6.46 -21.58
C ARG A 470 -7.20 5.42 -21.03
N ASN A 471 -6.74 5.58 -19.79
CA ASN A 471 -5.85 4.60 -19.16
C ASN A 471 -6.53 3.25 -18.97
N LEU A 472 -7.79 3.23 -18.55
CA LEU A 472 -8.57 1.99 -18.46
C LEU A 472 -8.72 1.33 -19.84
N LEU A 473 -8.98 2.12 -20.89
CA LEU A 473 -9.06 1.62 -22.27
C LEU A 473 -7.73 1.01 -22.74
N ASN A 474 -6.60 1.64 -22.44
CA ASN A 474 -5.27 1.08 -22.75
C ASN A 474 -5.03 -0.24 -22.02
N LEU A 475 -5.48 -0.35 -20.76
CA LEU A 475 -5.45 -1.60 -20.01
C LEU A 475 -6.32 -2.69 -20.63
N LEU A 476 -7.49 -2.33 -21.15
CA LEU A 476 -8.34 -3.26 -21.89
C LEU A 476 -7.67 -3.76 -23.17
N VAL A 477 -7.11 -2.85 -23.98
CA VAL A 477 -6.38 -3.20 -25.22
C VAL A 477 -5.26 -4.20 -24.90
N PHE A 478 -4.47 -3.90 -23.87
CA PHE A 478 -3.38 -4.77 -23.44
C PHE A 478 -3.87 -6.18 -23.04
N ASN A 479 -4.95 -6.28 -22.26
CA ASN A 479 -5.51 -7.56 -21.83
C ASN A 479 -6.17 -8.35 -22.98
N LEU A 480 -6.88 -7.67 -23.89
CA LEU A 480 -7.45 -8.28 -25.08
C LEU A 480 -6.36 -8.82 -26.02
N SER A 481 -5.24 -8.10 -26.17
CA SER A 481 -4.08 -8.57 -26.92
C SER A 481 -3.52 -9.87 -26.35
N ARG A 482 -3.29 -9.90 -25.03
CA ARG A 482 -2.70 -11.06 -24.35
C ARG A 482 -3.59 -12.29 -24.32
N THR A 483 -4.89 -12.10 -24.47
CA THR A 483 -5.85 -13.21 -24.53
C THR A 483 -6.27 -13.56 -25.96
N GLY A 484 -5.77 -12.84 -26.98
CA GLY A 484 -6.11 -13.10 -28.38
C GLY A 484 -7.49 -12.60 -28.81
N HIS A 485 -8.08 -11.65 -28.07
CA HIS A 485 -9.44 -11.14 -28.27
C HIS A 485 -9.49 -9.66 -28.70
N LEU A 486 -8.45 -9.11 -29.32
CA LEU A 486 -8.44 -7.72 -29.82
C LEU A 486 -9.63 -7.38 -30.73
N GLY A 487 -10.19 -8.38 -31.41
CA GLY A 487 -11.39 -8.22 -32.24
C GLY A 487 -12.67 -7.85 -31.47
N LEU A 488 -12.66 -7.86 -30.13
CA LEU A 488 -13.77 -7.36 -29.30
C LEU A 488 -13.77 -5.83 -29.13
N LEU A 489 -12.76 -5.12 -29.66
CA LEU A 489 -12.72 -3.66 -29.66
C LEU A 489 -13.52 -3.10 -30.84
N ASP A 490 -14.64 -2.44 -30.56
CA ASP A 490 -15.49 -1.81 -31.58
C ASP A 490 -14.76 -0.70 -32.38
N ALA A 491 -13.79 -0.01 -31.76
CA ALA A 491 -13.02 1.06 -32.37
C ALA A 491 -11.65 1.22 -31.68
N PRO A 492 -10.60 0.46 -32.09
CA PRO A 492 -9.29 0.58 -31.47
C PRO A 492 -8.68 1.96 -31.75
N PRO A 493 -7.98 2.56 -30.77
CA PRO A 493 -7.23 3.79 -30.99
C PRO A 493 -6.10 3.60 -32.00
N SER A 494 -5.67 4.69 -32.66
CA SER A 494 -4.54 4.62 -33.60
C SER A 494 -3.23 4.36 -32.82
N PRO A 495 -2.40 3.37 -33.22
CA PRO A 495 -1.14 3.08 -32.54
C PRO A 495 -0.18 4.29 -32.52
N THR A 496 -0.11 5.06 -33.62
CA THR A 496 0.70 6.28 -33.70
C THR A 496 0.22 7.37 -32.73
N LYS A 497 -1.10 7.50 -32.55
CA LYS A 497 -1.66 8.45 -31.57
C LYS A 497 -1.32 8.05 -30.14
N LEU A 498 -1.39 6.75 -29.84
CA LEU A 498 -1.02 6.23 -28.52
C LEU A 498 0.46 6.48 -28.20
N ILE A 499 1.37 6.30 -29.16
CA ILE A 499 2.80 6.59 -28.93
C ILE A 499 3.06 8.08 -28.73
N ALA A 500 2.36 8.96 -29.46
CA ALA A 500 2.43 10.40 -29.21
C ALA A 500 1.88 10.75 -27.81
N GLU A 501 0.82 10.08 -27.36
CA GLU A 501 0.27 10.24 -26.00
C GLU A 501 1.25 9.72 -24.93
N ALA A 502 1.86 8.55 -25.12
CA ALA A 502 2.86 8.00 -24.22
C ALA A 502 4.08 8.96 -24.09
N GLU A 503 4.52 9.56 -25.18
CA GLU A 503 5.59 10.56 -25.17
C GLU A 503 5.21 11.82 -24.37
N ALA A 504 3.98 12.32 -24.55
CA ALA A 504 3.46 13.44 -23.79
C ALA A 504 3.36 13.08 -22.30
N GLN A 505 2.88 11.88 -21.98
CA GLN A 505 2.77 11.36 -20.62
C GLN A 505 4.13 11.26 -19.91
N LEU A 506 5.21 10.85 -20.60
CA LEU A 506 6.56 10.90 -20.04
C LEU A 506 7.00 12.33 -19.65
N SER A 507 6.28 13.37 -20.07
CA SER A 507 6.59 14.77 -19.74
C SER A 507 5.62 15.37 -18.71
N THR A 508 4.36 14.90 -18.64
CA THR A 508 3.30 15.53 -17.84
C THR A 508 2.53 14.56 -16.93
N ALA A 509 2.92 13.29 -16.92
CA ALA A 509 2.20 12.19 -16.27
C ALA A 509 3.19 11.17 -15.68
N THR A 510 2.69 9.96 -15.40
CA THR A 510 3.46 8.87 -14.81
C THR A 510 4.15 8.01 -15.87
N VAL A 511 5.30 7.43 -15.51
CA VAL A 511 5.99 6.44 -16.36
C VAL A 511 5.12 5.18 -16.51
N THR A 512 4.40 4.82 -15.45
CA THR A 512 3.45 3.69 -15.46
C THR A 512 2.36 3.85 -16.52
N GLU A 513 1.74 5.04 -16.62
CA GLU A 513 0.73 5.32 -17.64
C GLU A 513 1.32 5.35 -19.06
N ALA A 514 2.51 5.96 -19.21
CA ALA A 514 3.19 6.00 -20.49
C ALA A 514 3.54 4.61 -21.01
N SER A 515 4.04 3.74 -20.13
CA SER A 515 4.36 2.34 -20.43
C SER A 515 3.12 1.56 -20.85
N LEU A 516 2.01 1.69 -20.11
CA LEU A 516 0.74 1.05 -20.47
C LEU A 516 0.21 1.51 -21.83
N THR A 517 0.32 2.80 -22.12
CA THR A 517 -0.09 3.39 -23.40
C THR A 517 0.77 2.88 -24.55
N ALA A 518 2.08 2.73 -24.33
CA ALA A 518 2.99 2.14 -25.32
C ALA A 518 2.74 0.64 -25.53
N ASP A 519 2.46 -0.12 -24.46
CA ASP A 519 2.04 -1.53 -24.52
C ASP A 519 0.78 -1.67 -25.38
N ALA A 520 -0.24 -0.82 -25.17
CA ALA A 520 -1.45 -0.80 -25.98
C ALA A 520 -1.17 -0.47 -27.46
N ALA A 521 -0.24 0.45 -27.75
CA ALA A 521 0.17 0.75 -29.12
C ALA A 521 0.85 -0.44 -29.80
N SER A 522 1.76 -1.11 -29.08
CA SER A 522 2.44 -2.33 -29.55
C SER A 522 1.44 -3.45 -29.83
N SER A 523 0.48 -3.68 -28.93
CA SER A 523 -0.64 -4.61 -29.10
C SER A 523 -1.49 -4.35 -30.36
N LEU A 524 -1.57 -3.10 -30.79
CA LEU A 524 -2.30 -2.68 -31.99
C LEU A 524 -1.40 -2.61 -33.24
N GLY A 525 -0.18 -3.16 -33.17
CA GLY A 525 0.73 -3.31 -34.30
C GLY A 525 1.67 -2.14 -34.54
N TRP A 526 1.90 -1.27 -33.54
CA TRP A 526 2.97 -0.28 -33.63
C TRP A 526 4.34 -0.97 -33.68
N VAL A 527 5.20 -0.50 -34.59
CA VAL A 527 6.59 -0.94 -34.71
C VAL A 527 7.49 0.28 -34.47
N THR A 528 8.46 0.12 -33.57
CA THR A 528 9.38 1.20 -33.20
C THR A 528 10.37 1.50 -34.31
N ASP A 529 10.60 2.79 -34.58
CA ASP A 529 11.70 3.26 -35.42
C ASP A 529 12.88 3.75 -34.55
N GLY A 530 14.09 3.75 -35.11
CA GLY A 530 15.30 4.08 -34.35
C GLY A 530 15.33 5.53 -33.80
N LEU A 531 14.62 6.47 -34.41
CA LEU A 531 14.57 7.86 -33.95
C LEU A 531 13.59 8.02 -32.79
N THR A 532 12.39 7.45 -32.92
CA THR A 532 11.38 7.40 -31.86
C THR A 532 11.90 6.63 -30.65
N SER A 533 12.57 5.49 -30.87
CA SER A 533 13.21 4.71 -29.82
C SER A 533 14.24 5.54 -29.03
N ARG A 534 15.18 6.21 -29.70
CA ARG A 534 16.17 7.07 -29.02
C ARG A 534 15.53 8.20 -28.21
N ARG A 535 14.50 8.84 -28.76
CA ARG A 535 13.80 9.95 -28.11
C ARG A 535 13.05 9.50 -26.85
N LEU A 536 12.33 8.38 -26.92
CA LEU A 536 11.59 7.82 -25.79
C LEU A 536 12.53 7.27 -24.71
N ARG A 537 13.61 6.58 -25.10
CA ARG A 537 14.65 6.13 -24.16
C ARG A 537 15.24 7.30 -23.38
N LYS A 538 15.61 8.38 -24.07
CA LYS A 538 16.13 9.58 -23.41
C LYS A 538 15.14 10.13 -22.37
N LYS A 539 13.85 10.19 -22.68
CA LYS A 539 12.82 10.64 -21.72
C LYS A 539 12.70 9.72 -20.50
N ILE A 540 12.87 8.40 -20.67
CA ILE A 540 12.89 7.45 -19.56
C ILE A 540 14.18 7.60 -18.74
N GLU A 541 15.33 7.78 -19.40
CA GLU A 541 16.62 8.06 -18.77
C GLU A 541 16.57 9.37 -17.96
N ASP A 542 15.88 10.41 -18.44
CA ASP A 542 15.68 11.63 -17.67
C ASP A 542 14.86 11.39 -16.37
N ARG A 543 14.14 10.25 -16.28
CA ARG A 543 13.43 9.82 -15.06
C ARG A 543 14.25 8.92 -14.14
N THR A 544 15.40 8.40 -14.56
CA THR A 544 16.30 7.65 -13.67
C THR A 544 17.07 8.59 -12.75
N GLY A 545 17.59 8.07 -11.64
CA GLY A 545 18.53 8.82 -10.79
C GLY A 545 17.91 9.55 -9.60
N CYS A 546 17.30 8.82 -8.66
CA CYS A 546 16.99 9.36 -7.33
C CYS A 546 18.25 9.62 -6.48
N ASP A 547 19.36 9.01 -6.86
CA ASP A 547 20.72 9.21 -6.34
C ASP A 547 21.76 8.99 -7.46
N GLU A 548 23.00 9.46 -7.28
CA GLU A 548 24.06 9.28 -8.28
C GLU A 548 24.26 7.80 -8.61
N GLY A 549 24.08 7.43 -9.89
CA GLY A 549 24.22 6.05 -10.36
C GLY A 549 22.98 5.15 -10.14
N SER A 550 21.83 5.70 -9.71
CA SER A 550 20.58 4.94 -9.62
C SER A 550 20.06 4.50 -11.00
N LEU A 551 19.65 3.25 -11.09
CA LEU A 551 18.88 2.67 -12.19
C LEU A 551 17.37 2.66 -11.90
N MET A 552 16.97 3.04 -10.68
CA MET A 552 15.57 3.17 -10.29
C MET A 552 14.93 4.42 -10.92
N VAL A 553 13.63 4.35 -11.17
CA VAL A 553 12.88 5.35 -11.94
C VAL A 553 11.87 6.10 -11.08
N ARG A 554 11.80 7.42 -11.28
CA ARG A 554 10.75 8.31 -10.74
C ARG A 554 9.49 8.23 -11.57
N ASP A 555 8.35 8.01 -10.93
CA ASP A 555 7.09 7.86 -11.67
C ASP A 555 6.65 9.18 -12.32
N THR A 556 6.74 10.32 -11.63
CA THR A 556 6.47 11.67 -12.19
C THR A 556 7.75 12.54 -12.25
N THR A 557 7.74 13.62 -13.04
CA THR A 557 8.87 14.58 -13.12
C THR A 557 9.11 15.29 -11.79
N ASP A 558 8.03 15.50 -11.05
CA ASP A 558 8.00 16.26 -9.80
C ASP A 558 8.19 15.35 -8.59
N SER A 559 8.17 14.03 -8.81
CA SER A 559 8.52 13.05 -7.77
C SER A 559 10.00 13.18 -7.46
N ASP A 560 10.33 13.26 -6.18
CA ASP A 560 11.66 13.02 -5.66
C ASP A 560 11.88 11.55 -5.27
N GLU A 561 10.88 10.70 -5.51
CA GLU A 561 10.91 9.28 -5.16
C GLU A 561 10.99 8.37 -6.39
N CYS A 562 11.80 7.32 -6.25
CA CYS A 562 11.83 6.20 -7.17
C CYS A 562 10.94 5.08 -6.64
N SER A 563 10.32 4.33 -7.55
CA SER A 563 9.49 3.18 -7.19
C SER A 563 9.81 1.91 -7.98
N ILE A 564 9.50 0.75 -7.39
CA ILE A 564 9.56 -0.55 -8.06
C ILE A 564 8.56 -0.57 -9.23
N SER A 565 7.34 -0.07 -9.02
CA SER A 565 6.30 0.05 -10.05
C SER A 565 6.77 0.83 -11.28
N ALA A 566 7.34 2.03 -11.10
CA ALA A 566 7.83 2.86 -12.20
C ALA A 566 9.06 2.25 -12.88
N THR A 567 9.94 1.60 -12.10
CA THR A 567 11.13 0.92 -12.65
C THR A 567 10.72 -0.29 -13.50
N LEU A 568 9.74 -1.08 -13.05
CA LEU A 568 9.15 -2.17 -13.84
C LEU A 568 8.47 -1.63 -15.11
N ALA A 569 7.73 -0.53 -15.01
CA ALA A 569 7.10 0.10 -16.17
C ALA A 569 8.15 0.58 -17.19
N ALA A 570 9.24 1.18 -16.74
CA ALA A 570 10.35 1.63 -17.58
C ALA A 570 11.11 0.47 -18.23
N ALA A 571 11.33 -0.63 -17.50
CA ALA A 571 11.94 -1.85 -18.02
C ALA A 571 11.11 -2.42 -19.18
N ARG A 572 9.80 -2.56 -18.97
CA ARG A 572 8.86 -3.04 -19.99
C ARG A 572 8.80 -2.11 -21.19
N PHE A 573 8.73 -0.80 -20.95
CA PHE A 573 8.77 0.18 -22.03
C PHE A 573 10.09 0.05 -22.82
N SER A 574 11.24 -0.07 -22.15
CA SER A 574 12.53 -0.21 -22.82
C SER A 574 12.60 -1.45 -23.72
N GLN A 575 12.00 -2.57 -23.31
CA GLN A 575 11.87 -3.79 -24.12
C GLN A 575 11.06 -3.54 -25.41
N LEU A 576 9.96 -2.79 -25.34
CA LEU A 576 9.19 -2.40 -26.53
C LEU A 576 9.99 -1.52 -27.51
N LEU A 577 11.01 -0.83 -27.01
CA LEU A 577 11.85 0.07 -27.80
C LEU A 577 13.06 -0.63 -28.42
N GLU A 578 13.26 -1.93 -28.19
CA GLU A 578 14.32 -2.69 -28.85
C GLU A 578 13.98 -2.91 -30.33
N VAL A 579 14.89 -2.48 -31.22
CA VAL A 579 14.72 -2.65 -32.67
C VAL A 579 15.15 -4.07 -33.04
N PRO A 580 14.28 -4.89 -33.64
CA PRO A 580 14.67 -6.22 -34.11
C PRO A 580 15.80 -6.09 -35.14
N GLY A 581 17.00 -6.58 -34.82
CA GLY A 581 18.12 -6.71 -35.79
C GLY A 581 19.33 -5.78 -35.58
N ALA A 582 19.39 -4.94 -34.54
CA ALA A 582 20.56 -4.09 -34.29
C ALA A 582 21.81 -4.82 -33.73
N GLY A 583 21.73 -6.15 -33.52
CA GLY A 583 22.83 -6.98 -32.98
C GLY A 583 23.65 -7.74 -34.03
N ALA A 584 23.38 -7.59 -35.32
CA ALA A 584 24.25 -8.13 -36.37
C ALA A 584 25.27 -7.07 -36.78
N GLU A 585 26.41 -7.01 -36.10
CA GLU A 585 27.62 -6.42 -36.67
C GLU A 585 27.82 -7.06 -38.07
N GLN A 586 27.72 -6.25 -39.11
CA GLN A 586 28.13 -6.65 -40.45
C GLN A 586 29.62 -7.01 -40.37
N PRO A 587 30.05 -8.23 -40.72
CA PRO A 587 31.46 -8.50 -40.89
C PRO A 587 31.97 -7.61 -42.03
N SER A 588 32.99 -6.83 -41.71
CA SER A 588 33.79 -6.03 -42.62
C SER A 588 34.13 -6.83 -43.87
N LEU A 589 33.72 -6.33 -45.03
CA LEU A 589 34.25 -6.79 -46.32
C LEU A 589 35.76 -6.56 -46.32
N PRO A 590 36.61 -7.56 -46.62
CA PRO A 590 38.03 -7.33 -46.76
C PRO A 590 38.30 -6.52 -48.03
N GLU A 591 39.24 -5.60 -47.86
CA GLU A 591 39.83 -4.76 -48.89
C GLU A 591 40.27 -5.60 -50.10
N SER A 592 40.00 -5.05 -51.28
CA SER A 592 40.64 -5.41 -52.52
C SER A 592 42.14 -5.17 -52.42
N GLU A 593 42.94 -6.23 -52.27
CA GLU A 593 44.35 -6.19 -52.63
C GLU A 593 44.54 -6.73 -54.05
N ASP A 594 44.90 -5.78 -54.89
CA ASP A 594 45.52 -5.93 -56.20
C ASP A 594 46.97 -6.43 -56.02
N ARG A 595 47.47 -7.19 -57.02
CA ARG A 595 48.88 -7.57 -57.32
C ARG A 595 49.45 -8.87 -56.70
N SER A 596 49.52 -9.93 -57.51
CA SER A 596 50.66 -10.21 -58.44
C SER A 596 50.45 -11.52 -59.18
#